data_AF-V2V0A5-F1
#
_entry.id   AF-V2V0A5-F1
#
_cell.length_a   1.000
_cell.length_b   1.000
_cell.length_c   1.000
_cell.angle_alpha   90.00
_cell.angle_beta   90.00
_cell.angle_gamma   90.00
#
_symmetry.space_group_name_H-M   'P 1'
#
loop_
_entity.id
_entity.type
_entity.pdbx_description
1 polymer ?
#
loop_
_entity_poly.entity_id
_entity_poly.type
_entity_poly.pdbx_seq_one_letter_code
_entity_poly.pdbx_strand_id
1 'polypeptide(L)'
;MEADQYFQLTKKREHKNKPRSTPLPKAKQNYLEAFETLKEELQDLAIGFESKFQPIHTKHWRFDFHIVKLRLLIEIDGGSWSGGRGGKLSKRLAPLHQIYKNG
;
A
#
# COMPACT_ATOMS: atom_id res chain seq x y z
N MET A 1 -42.23 11.05 6.78
CA MET A 1 -42.50 10.52 5.43
C MET A 1 -42.12 9.06 5.43
N GLU A 2 -43.00 8.18 4.97
CA GLU A 2 -42.68 6.77 4.74
C GLU A 2 -41.48 6.66 3.79
N ALA A 3 -40.46 5.87 4.17
CA ALA A 3 -39.21 5.74 3.41
C ALA A 3 -39.44 5.34 1.94
N ASP A 4 -40.51 4.59 1.70
CA ASP A 4 -40.95 4.17 0.38
C ASP A 4 -41.43 5.34 -0.49
N GLN A 5 -42.18 6.30 0.07
CA GLN A 5 -42.61 7.49 -0.68
C GLN A 5 -41.42 8.36 -1.09
N TYR A 6 -40.45 8.57 -0.18
CA TYR A 6 -39.23 9.31 -0.48
C TYR A 6 -38.40 8.64 -1.58
N PHE A 7 -38.27 7.31 -1.55
CA PHE A 7 -37.58 6.55 -2.59
C PHE A 7 -38.31 6.61 -3.94
N GLN A 8 -39.65 6.52 -3.96
CA GLN A 8 -40.40 6.60 -5.21
C GLN A 8 -40.22 7.95 -5.91
N LEU A 9 -40.18 9.05 -5.14
CA LEU A 9 -40.02 10.41 -5.65
C LEU A 9 -38.57 10.75 -6.02
N THR A 10 -37.59 10.32 -5.23
CA THR A 10 -36.18 10.75 -5.40
C THR A 10 -35.28 9.72 -6.06
N LYS A 11 -35.72 8.45 -6.12
CA LYS A 11 -34.89 7.27 -6.46
C LYS A 11 -33.63 7.14 -5.59
N LYS A 12 -33.54 7.86 -4.47
CA LYS A 12 -32.43 7.82 -3.53
C LYS A 12 -32.85 7.00 -2.32
N ARG A 13 -32.06 5.99 -2.00
CA ARG A 13 -32.21 5.26 -0.73
C ARG A 13 -31.55 6.08 0.38
N GLU A 14 -32.03 5.90 1.60
CA GLU A 14 -31.38 6.48 2.77
C GLU A 14 -29.89 6.12 2.80
N HIS A 15 -29.09 7.09 3.25
CA HIS A 15 -27.66 6.92 3.34
C HIS A 15 -27.35 5.80 4.34
N LYS A 16 -26.77 4.70 3.86
CA LYS A 16 -26.35 3.60 4.74
C LYS A 16 -25.23 4.11 5.65
N ASN A 17 -25.48 4.18 6.95
CA ASN A 17 -24.49 4.56 7.97
C ASN A 17 -23.41 3.48 8.21
N LYS A 18 -23.17 2.57 7.25
CA LYS A 18 -22.13 1.57 7.39
C LYS A 18 -20.77 2.23 7.13
N PRO A 19 -19.77 2.04 8.01
CA PRO A 19 -18.42 2.54 7.74
C PRO A 19 -17.93 1.92 6.43
N ARG A 20 -17.52 2.77 5.48
CA ARG A 20 -16.93 2.36 4.19
C ARG A 20 -15.51 1.79 4.33
N SER A 21 -14.96 1.79 5.54
CA SER A 21 -13.62 1.28 5.83
C SER A 21 -13.69 -0.22 6.11
N THR A 22 -13.38 -1.04 5.11
CA THR A 22 -13.01 -2.44 5.35
C THR A 22 -11.57 -2.48 5.88
N PRO A 23 -11.27 -3.20 6.97
CA PRO A 23 -9.90 -3.35 7.45
C PRO A 23 -9.03 -3.97 6.35
N LEU A 24 -7.75 -3.59 6.30
CA LEU A 24 -6.80 -4.21 5.39
C LEU A 24 -6.74 -5.73 5.64
N PRO A 25 -6.59 -6.55 4.60
CA PRO A 25 -6.33 -7.97 4.76
C PRO A 25 -5.14 -8.17 5.69
N LYS A 26 -5.27 -9.07 6.67
CA LYS A 26 -4.14 -9.44 7.54
C LYS A 26 -3.01 -9.99 6.68
N ALA A 27 -1.78 -9.67 7.04
CA ALA A 27 -0.62 -10.16 6.34
C ALA A 27 -0.57 -11.69 6.47
N LYS A 28 -0.08 -12.36 5.43
CA LYS A 28 0.13 -13.81 5.49
C LYS A 28 1.26 -14.12 6.46
N GLN A 29 1.22 -15.28 7.10
CA GLN A 29 2.28 -15.73 8.02
C GLN A 29 3.65 -15.70 7.34
N ASN A 30 3.74 -16.18 6.09
CA ASN A 30 4.98 -16.19 5.30
C ASN A 30 5.58 -14.78 5.12
N TYR A 31 4.74 -13.75 5.03
CA TYR A 31 5.23 -12.37 4.95
C TYR A 31 5.82 -11.91 6.28
N LEU A 32 5.17 -12.25 7.40
CA LEU A 32 5.64 -11.86 8.73
C LEU A 32 7.01 -12.49 9.02
N GLU A 33 7.13 -13.78 8.74
CA GLU A 33 8.39 -14.52 8.85
C GLU A 33 9.48 -13.93 7.96
N ALA A 34 9.21 -13.76 6.65
CA ALA A 34 10.19 -13.18 5.73
C ALA A 34 10.62 -11.75 6.11
N PHE A 35 9.69 -10.94 6.65
CA PHE A 35 9.99 -9.59 7.11
C PHE A 35 10.92 -9.61 8.33
N GLU A 36 10.66 -10.49 9.30
CA GLU A 36 11.49 -10.64 10.49
C GLU A 36 12.87 -11.18 10.14
N THR A 37 12.96 -12.25 9.35
CA THR A 37 14.24 -12.84 8.91
C THR A 37 15.10 -11.83 8.17
N LEU A 38 14.55 -11.13 7.17
CA LEU A 38 15.31 -10.14 6.41
C LEU A 38 15.78 -8.97 7.30
N LYS A 39 14.94 -8.57 8.26
CA LYS A 39 15.30 -7.51 9.20
C LYS A 39 16.49 -7.92 10.08
N GLU A 40 16.47 -9.14 10.60
CA GLU A 40 17.56 -9.71 11.41
C GLU A 40 18.86 -9.80 10.60
N GLU A 41 18.81 -10.37 9.40
CA GLU A 41 19.97 -10.47 8.51
C GLU A 41 20.61 -9.10 8.21
N LEU A 42 19.79 -8.07 7.96
CA LEU A 42 20.29 -6.71 7.73
C LEU A 42 20.97 -6.12 8.97
N GLN A 43 20.47 -6.44 10.16
CA GLN A 43 21.07 -6.01 11.43
C GLN A 43 22.40 -6.74 11.69
N ASP A 44 22.44 -8.06 11.49
CA ASP A 44 23.63 -8.89 11.68
C ASP A 44 24.75 -8.50 10.73
N LEU A 45 24.41 -8.15 9.48
CA LEU A 45 25.35 -7.65 8.48
C LEU A 45 25.71 -6.16 8.68
N ALA A 46 25.19 -5.51 9.73
CA ALA A 46 25.36 -4.08 10.01
C ALA A 46 25.02 -3.16 8.81
N ILE A 47 24.03 -3.57 8.02
CA ILE A 47 23.55 -2.80 6.87
C ILE A 47 22.52 -1.78 7.37
N GLY A 48 22.78 -0.49 7.13
CA GLY A 48 21.82 0.57 7.48
C GLY A 48 20.57 0.50 6.61
N PHE A 49 19.39 0.35 7.23
CA PHE A 49 18.10 0.32 6.54
C PHE A 49 17.01 1.11 7.27
N GLU A 50 16.00 1.50 6.52
CA GLU A 50 14.73 2.03 7.03
C GLU A 50 13.61 1.03 6.71
N SER A 51 12.75 0.73 7.69
CA SER A 51 11.59 -0.16 7.50
C SER A 51 10.32 0.60 7.17
N LYS A 52 9.39 -0.04 6.45
CA LYS A 52 8.09 0.54 6.03
C LYS A 52 8.24 1.90 5.33
N PHE A 53 9.27 2.00 4.50
CA PHE A 53 9.66 3.23 3.81
C PHE A 53 8.59 3.71 2.84
N GLN A 54 8.31 5.02 2.87
CA GLN A 54 7.43 5.69 1.93
C GLN A 54 8.13 6.93 1.35
N PRO A 55 8.45 6.95 0.04
CA PRO A 55 8.99 8.16 -0.58
C PRO A 55 7.97 9.30 -0.53
N ILE A 56 8.41 10.49 -0.12
CA ILE A 56 7.55 11.68 0.08
C ILE A 56 6.76 12.04 -1.19
N HIS A 57 7.37 11.89 -2.36
CA HIS A 57 6.78 12.28 -3.64
C HIS A 57 5.79 11.24 -4.20
N THR A 58 5.73 10.03 -3.62
CA THR A 58 4.84 8.96 -4.08
C THR A 58 3.74 8.69 -3.06
N LYS A 59 2.54 9.18 -3.33
CA LYS A 59 1.37 8.95 -2.44
C LYS A 59 0.94 7.48 -2.35
N HIS A 60 1.30 6.66 -3.33
CA HIS A 60 0.85 5.27 -3.47
C HIS A 60 1.94 4.22 -3.37
N TRP A 61 3.21 4.61 -3.26
CA TRP A 61 4.32 3.66 -3.20
C TRP A 61 4.83 3.55 -1.77
N ARG A 62 4.93 2.31 -1.31
CA ARG A 62 5.46 1.94 0.00
C ARG A 62 6.27 0.67 -0.18
N PHE A 63 7.41 0.62 0.49
CA PHE A 63 8.36 -0.47 0.44
C PHE A 63 8.59 -0.98 1.85
N ASP A 64 8.94 -2.25 1.98
CA ASP A 64 9.16 -2.87 3.29
C ASP A 64 10.51 -2.44 3.85
N PHE A 65 11.53 -2.32 3.00
CA PHE A 65 12.85 -1.85 3.38
C PHE A 65 13.44 -0.87 2.36
N HIS A 66 14.18 0.11 2.86
CA HIS A 66 15.05 1.00 2.11
C HIS A 66 16.49 0.86 2.63
N ILE A 67 17.39 0.34 1.80
CA ILE A 67 18.81 0.22 2.13
C ILE A 67 19.49 1.54 1.82
N VAL A 68 19.76 2.34 2.85
CA VAL A 68 20.11 3.76 2.75
C VAL A 68 21.38 3.96 1.91
N LYS A 69 22.42 3.17 2.19
CA LYS A 69 23.74 3.31 1.54
C LYS A 69 23.70 2.95 0.05
N LEU A 70 22.89 1.95 -0.31
CA LEU A 70 22.80 1.42 -1.67
C LEU A 70 21.65 2.06 -2.46
N ARG A 71 20.79 2.85 -1.82
CA ARG A 71 19.54 3.40 -2.38
C ARG A 71 18.65 2.31 -3.01
N LEU A 72 18.65 1.13 -2.41
CA LEU A 72 17.84 -0.01 -2.84
C LEU A 72 16.52 -0.05 -2.08
N LEU A 73 15.45 -0.38 -2.78
CA LEU A 73 14.10 -0.52 -2.24
C LEU A 73 13.66 -1.97 -2.38
N ILE A 74 13.23 -2.58 -1.28
CA ILE A 74 12.84 -3.99 -1.21
C ILE A 74 11.38 -4.09 -0.81
N GLU A 75 10.66 -4.99 -1.47
CA GLU A 75 9.29 -5.39 -1.12
C GLU A 75 9.24 -6.90 -0.98
N ILE A 76 8.49 -7.35 0.03
CA ILE A 76 8.16 -8.75 0.27
C ILE A 76 6.73 -9.00 -0.23
N ASP A 77 6.56 -10.01 -1.09
CA ASP A 77 5.24 -10.37 -1.60
C ASP A 77 4.31 -10.87 -0.48
N GLY A 78 3.00 -10.65 -0.64
CA GLY A 78 1.99 -11.14 0.30
C GLY A 78 1.77 -10.32 1.57
N GLY A 79 2.38 -9.13 1.68
CA GLY A 79 2.10 -8.18 2.77
C GLY A 79 0.67 -7.60 2.73
N SER A 80 0.16 -7.11 3.86
CA SER A 80 -1.15 -6.44 3.95
C SER A 80 -1.33 -5.23 3.01
N TRP A 81 -0.21 -4.74 2.48
CA TRP A 81 -0.10 -3.50 1.71
C TRP A 81 0.08 -3.78 0.21
N SER A 82 0.23 -5.04 -0.19
CA SER A 82 0.53 -5.46 -1.58
C SER A 82 -0.68 -5.40 -2.51
N GLY A 83 -1.68 -4.54 -2.21
CA GLY A 83 -3.05 -4.46 -2.77
C GLY A 83 -3.19 -4.41 -4.29
N GLY A 84 -2.73 -5.47 -4.98
CA GLY A 84 -2.90 -5.70 -6.40
C GLY A 84 -2.10 -4.75 -7.28
N ARG A 85 -0.76 -4.86 -7.29
CA ARG A 85 0.05 -4.35 -8.43
C ARG A 85 -0.32 -5.03 -9.76
N GLY A 86 -1.05 -6.14 -9.73
CA GLY A 86 -1.63 -6.81 -10.90
C GLY A 86 -3.06 -6.38 -11.25
N GLY A 87 -3.69 -5.44 -10.53
CA GLY A 87 -5.09 -5.04 -10.72
C GLY A 87 -5.29 -3.76 -11.53
N LYS A 88 -6.55 -3.31 -11.69
CA LYS A 88 -6.96 -2.07 -12.39
C LYS A 88 -6.22 -0.78 -11.95
N LEU A 89 -5.52 -0.80 -10.81
CA LEU A 89 -4.65 0.27 -10.32
C LEU A 89 -3.26 0.32 -10.98
N SER A 90 -2.75 -0.78 -11.54
CA SER A 90 -1.42 -0.79 -12.19
C SER A 90 -1.37 0.13 -13.41
N LYS A 91 -2.51 0.31 -14.08
CA LYS A 91 -2.66 1.21 -15.23
C LYS A 91 -2.57 2.71 -14.89
N ARG A 92 -2.50 3.07 -13.59
CA ARG A 92 -2.19 4.42 -13.11
C ARG A 92 -0.71 4.55 -12.71
N LEU A 93 0.18 3.97 -13.50
CA LEU A 93 1.60 4.32 -13.47
C LEU A 93 1.73 5.71 -14.11
N ALA A 94 1.97 6.74 -13.28
CA ALA A 94 2.66 7.92 -13.79
C ALA A 94 4.05 7.44 -14.29
N PRO A 95 4.51 7.86 -15.47
CA PRO A 95 5.76 7.35 -16.01
C PRO A 95 6.91 7.76 -15.09
N LEU A 96 7.53 6.78 -14.43
CA LEU A 96 8.80 6.90 -13.70
C LEU A 96 9.95 7.39 -14.61
N HIS A 97 9.71 7.50 -15.92
CA HIS A 97 10.67 7.93 -16.94
C HIS A 97 10.95 9.45 -16.95
N GLN A 98 10.34 10.25 -16.07
CA GLN A 98 10.47 11.71 -16.10
C GLN A 98 11.28 12.31 -14.93
N ILE A 99 11.84 11.49 -14.05
CA ILE A 99 12.43 12.00 -12.79
C ILE A 99 13.96 12.19 -12.87
N TYR A 100 14.66 11.58 -13.82
CA TYR A 100 16.12 11.73 -13.97
C TYR A 100 16.56 12.64 -15.13
N LYS A 101 15.70 13.55 -15.60
CA LYS A 101 16.07 14.51 -16.66
C LYS A 101 16.38 15.93 -16.21
N ASN A 102 16.19 16.29 -14.94
CA ASN A 102 16.49 17.64 -14.46
C ASN A 102 17.24 17.59 -13.13
N GLY A 103 18.53 17.97 -13.14
CA GLY A 103 19.32 18.31 -11.95
C GLY A 103 20.56 17.47 -11.77
#